data_AF-A0AAD5GPV0-F1
#
_entry.id   AF-A0AAD5GPV0-F1
#
_cell.length_a   1.000
_cell.length_b   1.000
_cell.length_c   1.000
_cell.angle_alpha   90.00
_cell.angle_beta   90.00
_cell.angle_gamma   90.00
#
_symmetry.space_group_name_H-M   'P 1'
#
loop_
_entity.id
_entity.type
_entity.pdbx_description
1 polymer ?
#
loop_
_entity_poly.entity_id
_entity_poly.type
_entity_poly.pdbx_seq_one_letter_code
_entity_poly.pdbx_strand_id
1 'polypeptide(L)'
;MIIIGDVLSGTWSEGEHHLGLMQEWFGHQWWTSRSVLLLLTSLLVFSPLISFKRVDSLRFTSALSVGLAVVFVVITAGVTIVKIFNGSITTPRLHPNLADQTSFLKLFTTVPVLVTAYICHHNVHPIDNELKDPTHMKSIVKTSIILCSSVYIATGFFGFLLFGDHTQDDVLANFDGDLGIPYSSLINDVVRISYCLHLMLVFPIIFFSLRLNLDGLLFPYAIPIAFDNRRFFLVTALLMSFVFLGANFVPSIWDAFQFTGATATVSVGFIFPAAVALRDTHGIATKKDRRVSWVMIILAVSSSMMAIFSDIYSFFITNNPTST
;
A
#
# COMPACT_ATOMS: atom_id res chain seq x y z
N MET A 1 -1.23 1.82 8.32
CA MET A 1 -1.73 2.60 9.47
C MET A 1 -2.07 4.04 9.11
N ILE A 2 -1.27 4.73 8.28
CA ILE A 2 -1.56 6.11 7.84
C ILE A 2 -2.97 6.20 7.21
N ILE A 3 -3.27 5.41 6.16
CA ILE A 3 -4.61 5.34 5.53
C ILE A 3 -5.74 5.05 6.53
N ILE A 4 -5.52 4.13 7.48
CA ILE A 4 -6.53 3.80 8.51
C ILE A 4 -6.79 5.01 9.40
N GLY A 5 -5.74 5.76 9.74
CA GLY A 5 -5.84 7.04 10.42
C GLY A 5 -6.62 8.04 9.59
N ASP A 6 -6.25 8.24 8.33
CA ASP A 6 -6.90 9.18 7.41
C ASP A 6 -8.40 8.89 7.26
N VAL A 7 -8.77 7.62 7.06
CA VAL A 7 -10.17 7.19 6.94
C VAL A 7 -10.97 7.41 8.23
N LEU A 8 -10.38 7.12 9.41
CA LEU A 8 -11.09 7.21 10.68
C LEU A 8 -11.13 8.63 11.25
N SER A 9 -10.02 9.38 11.16
CA SER A 9 -9.84 10.71 11.78
C SER A 9 -9.85 11.88 10.79
N GLY A 10 -9.93 11.62 9.50
CA GLY A 10 -9.86 12.64 8.47
C GLY A 10 -8.43 12.94 8.03
N THR A 11 -8.31 13.62 6.91
CA THR A 11 -7.05 14.05 6.31
C THR A 11 -7.19 15.46 5.73
N TRP A 12 -6.05 16.10 5.50
CA TRP A 12 -5.97 17.41 4.85
C TRP A 12 -5.37 17.20 3.47
N SER A 13 -6.07 17.67 2.43
CA SER A 13 -5.54 17.69 1.08
C SER A 13 -5.84 19.04 0.41
N GLU A 14 -4.83 19.63 -0.23
CA GLU A 14 -4.93 20.90 -0.96
C GLU A 14 -5.58 22.07 -0.19
N GLY A 15 -5.51 22.06 1.14
CA GLY A 15 -6.10 23.08 2.02
C GLY A 15 -7.57 22.82 2.41
N GLU A 16 -8.19 21.75 1.89
CA GLU A 16 -9.50 21.27 2.32
C GLU A 16 -9.36 20.13 3.34
N HIS A 17 -10.26 20.11 4.31
CA HIS A 17 -10.31 19.07 5.35
C HIS A 17 -11.34 18.02 4.98
N HIS A 18 -10.86 16.83 4.62
CA HIS A 18 -11.69 15.67 4.37
C HIS A 18 -12.02 14.99 5.70
N LEU A 19 -13.31 15.01 6.08
CA LEU A 19 -13.76 14.52 7.39
C LEU A 19 -13.59 12.99 7.51
N GLY A 20 -13.08 12.53 8.64
CA GLY A 20 -12.99 11.09 8.96
C GLY A 20 -14.35 10.49 9.32
N LEU A 21 -14.51 9.17 9.17
CA LEU A 21 -15.74 8.45 9.55
C LEU A 21 -16.18 8.75 10.98
N MET A 22 -15.24 8.73 11.93
CA MET A 22 -15.56 8.96 13.35
C MET A 22 -15.93 10.42 13.61
N GLN A 23 -15.35 11.36 12.86
CA GLN A 23 -15.70 12.77 12.96
C GLN A 23 -17.05 13.07 12.31
N GLU A 24 -17.38 12.40 11.21
CA GLU A 24 -18.66 12.53 10.51
C GLU A 24 -19.82 12.00 11.37
N TRP A 25 -19.64 10.85 12.01
CA TRP A 25 -20.67 10.22 12.84
C TRP A 25 -20.85 10.86 14.21
N PHE A 26 -19.76 11.32 14.84
CA PHE A 26 -19.77 11.75 16.25
C PHE A 26 -19.31 13.19 16.48
N GLY A 27 -18.95 13.91 15.42
CA GLY A 27 -18.40 15.26 15.49
C GLY A 27 -16.94 15.29 15.95
N HIS A 28 -16.39 16.51 16.04
CA HIS A 28 -15.01 16.71 16.48
C HIS A 28 -14.89 16.58 18.01
N GLN A 29 -14.30 15.48 18.46
CA GLN A 29 -14.06 15.17 19.86
C GLN A 29 -12.57 14.81 20.10
N TRP A 30 -12.12 14.84 21.35
CA TRP A 30 -10.74 14.46 21.70
C TRP A 30 -10.42 13.00 21.31
N TRP A 31 -11.41 12.11 21.40
CA TRP A 31 -11.27 10.69 21.09
C TRP A 31 -11.39 10.38 19.60
N THR A 32 -11.89 11.32 18.78
CA THR A 32 -11.87 11.21 17.31
C THR A 32 -10.56 11.72 16.71
N SER A 33 -9.57 12.06 17.54
CA SER A 33 -8.24 12.44 17.07
C SER A 33 -7.49 11.24 16.48
N ARG A 34 -6.65 11.50 15.48
CA ARG A 34 -5.84 10.48 14.79
C ARG A 34 -5.09 9.58 15.77
N SER A 35 -4.39 10.17 16.73
CA SER A 35 -3.56 9.42 17.68
C SER A 35 -4.38 8.51 18.58
N VAL A 36 -5.54 8.96 19.06
CA VAL A 36 -6.41 8.14 19.93
C VAL A 36 -7.05 7.00 19.13
N LEU A 37 -7.55 7.27 17.92
CA LEU A 37 -8.17 6.24 17.08
C LEU A 37 -7.15 5.19 16.62
N LEU A 38 -5.95 5.60 16.24
CA LEU A 38 -4.86 4.66 15.91
C LEU A 38 -4.42 3.85 17.13
N LEU A 39 -4.37 4.46 18.32
CA LEU A 39 -4.04 3.75 19.55
C LEU A 39 -5.10 2.70 19.87
N LEU A 40 -6.37 3.07 19.83
CA LEU A 40 -7.50 2.17 20.05
C LEU A 40 -7.51 1.02 19.03
N THR A 41 -7.31 1.33 17.75
CA THR A 41 -7.18 0.32 16.69
C THR A 41 -5.99 -0.61 16.95
N SER A 42 -4.86 -0.07 17.38
CA SER A 42 -3.67 -0.87 17.67
C SER A 42 -3.87 -1.83 18.83
N LEU A 43 -4.56 -1.40 19.88
CA LEU A 43 -4.78 -2.21 21.08
C LEU A 43 -5.89 -3.24 20.86
N LEU A 44 -6.99 -2.86 20.20
CA LEU A 44 -8.17 -3.71 20.06
C LEU A 44 -8.14 -4.61 18.83
N VAL A 45 -7.52 -4.17 17.74
CA VAL A 45 -7.50 -4.91 16.47
C VAL A 45 -6.11 -5.48 16.19
N PHE A 46 -5.08 -4.65 16.17
CA PHE A 46 -3.76 -5.13 15.75
C PHE A 46 -3.11 -6.05 16.78
N SER A 47 -3.10 -5.68 18.06
CA SER A 47 -2.50 -6.47 19.13
C SER A 47 -2.94 -7.95 19.15
N PRO A 48 -4.26 -8.28 19.10
CA PRO A 48 -4.67 -9.68 19.02
C PRO A 48 -4.27 -10.35 17.70
N LEU A 49 -4.37 -9.65 16.57
CA LEU A 49 -4.06 -10.23 15.25
C LEU A 49 -2.56 -10.45 15.02
N ILE A 50 -1.68 -9.56 15.48
CA ILE A 50 -0.22 -9.70 15.33
C ILE A 50 0.39 -10.68 16.34
N SER A 51 -0.37 -11.08 17.36
CA SER A 51 0.05 -12.05 18.36
C SER A 51 0.08 -13.49 17.82
N PHE A 52 -0.48 -13.74 16.64
CA PHE A 52 -0.36 -15.04 15.98
C PHE A 52 1.10 -15.33 15.58
N LYS A 53 1.50 -16.60 15.79
CA LYS A 53 2.86 -17.09 15.56
C LYS A 53 3.04 -17.84 14.24
N ARG A 54 1.96 -18.09 13.50
CA ARG A 54 1.95 -18.81 12.21
C ARG A 54 1.12 -18.03 11.20
N VAL A 55 1.49 -18.08 9.93
CA VAL A 55 0.78 -17.39 8.84
C VAL A 55 -0.54 -18.09 8.53
N ASP A 56 -0.63 -19.41 8.65
CA ASP A 56 -1.83 -20.21 8.38
C ASP A 56 -2.98 -19.81 9.31
N SER A 57 -2.69 -19.36 10.54
CA SER A 57 -3.69 -18.81 11.45
C SER A 57 -4.38 -17.55 10.90
N LEU A 58 -3.72 -16.82 9.99
CA LEU A 58 -4.22 -15.62 9.33
C LEU A 58 -4.91 -15.92 8.00
N ARG A 59 -5.00 -17.18 7.54
CA ARG A 59 -5.54 -17.51 6.19
C ARG A 59 -6.96 -16.99 5.97
N PHE A 60 -7.81 -17.05 7.01
CA PHE A 60 -9.19 -16.60 6.94
C PHE A 60 -9.27 -15.07 6.87
N THR A 61 -8.44 -14.37 7.64
CA THR A 61 -8.35 -12.91 7.59
C THR A 61 -7.81 -12.45 6.23
N SER A 62 -6.85 -13.17 5.65
CA SER A 62 -6.35 -12.91 4.29
C SER A 62 -7.42 -13.09 3.22
N ALA A 63 -8.17 -14.20 3.27
CA ALA A 63 -9.25 -14.47 2.31
C ALA A 63 -10.36 -13.43 2.40
N LEU A 64 -10.79 -13.08 3.63
CA LEU A 64 -11.77 -12.03 3.87
C LEU A 64 -11.27 -10.67 3.36
N SER A 65 -10.00 -10.34 3.60
CA SER A 65 -9.39 -9.11 3.12
C SER A 65 -9.44 -8.99 1.59
N VAL A 66 -9.09 -10.04 0.85
CA VAL A 66 -9.22 -10.05 -0.62
C VAL A 66 -10.68 -9.86 -1.05
N GLY A 67 -11.63 -10.49 -0.36
CA GLY A 67 -13.06 -10.30 -0.60
C GLY A 67 -13.49 -8.84 -0.45
N LEU A 68 -13.05 -8.16 0.61
CA LEU A 68 -13.36 -6.73 0.85
C LEU A 68 -12.76 -5.81 -0.23
N ALA A 69 -11.57 -6.12 -0.75
CA ALA A 69 -10.99 -5.37 -1.88
C ALA A 69 -11.81 -5.54 -3.17
N VAL A 70 -12.33 -6.75 -3.42
CA VAL A 70 -13.25 -6.99 -4.55
C VAL A 70 -14.57 -6.26 -4.35
N VAL A 71 -15.13 -6.24 -3.13
CA VAL A 71 -16.34 -5.47 -2.80
C VAL A 71 -16.12 -3.98 -3.08
N PHE A 72 -14.97 -3.43 -2.69
CA PHE A 72 -14.61 -2.04 -3.02
C PHE A 72 -14.65 -1.79 -4.53
N VAL A 73 -14.00 -2.64 -5.34
CA VAL A 73 -14.05 -2.54 -6.81
C VAL A 73 -15.49 -2.61 -7.34
N VAL A 74 -16.29 -3.55 -6.86
CA VAL A 74 -17.69 -3.70 -7.30
C VAL A 74 -18.52 -2.46 -6.99
N ILE A 75 -18.37 -1.89 -5.79
CA ILE A 75 -19.10 -0.67 -5.40
C ILE A 75 -18.65 0.50 -6.27
N THR A 76 -17.33 0.75 -6.38
CA THR A 76 -16.81 1.85 -7.21
C THR A 76 -17.26 1.72 -8.67
N ALA A 77 -17.17 0.53 -9.27
CA ALA A 77 -17.68 0.27 -10.61
C ALA A 77 -19.19 0.53 -10.73
N GLY A 78 -19.98 0.06 -9.76
CA GLY A 78 -21.43 0.26 -9.72
C GLY A 78 -21.81 1.75 -9.67
N VAL A 79 -21.16 2.52 -8.80
CA VAL A 79 -21.35 3.97 -8.69
C VAL A 79 -20.99 4.66 -10.01
N THR A 80 -19.84 4.33 -10.59
CA THR A 80 -19.41 4.87 -11.88
C THR A 80 -20.43 4.55 -12.97
N ILE A 81 -20.89 3.31 -13.09
CA ILE A 81 -21.88 2.89 -14.09
C ILE A 81 -23.19 3.67 -13.92
N VAL A 82 -23.70 3.83 -12.70
CA VAL A 82 -24.93 4.61 -12.43
C VAL A 82 -24.74 6.07 -12.85
N LYS A 83 -23.62 6.70 -12.51
CA LYS A 83 -23.35 8.08 -12.94
C LYS A 83 -23.23 8.21 -14.46
N ILE A 84 -22.65 7.22 -15.16
CA ILE A 84 -22.59 7.21 -16.63
C ILE A 84 -24.01 7.23 -17.20
N PHE A 85 -24.89 6.36 -16.70
CA PHE A 85 -26.28 6.31 -17.15
C PHE A 85 -27.07 7.59 -16.85
N ASN A 86 -26.79 8.24 -15.73
CA ASN A 86 -27.41 9.51 -15.37
C ASN A 86 -26.82 10.71 -16.13
N GLY A 87 -25.78 10.50 -16.96
CA GLY A 87 -25.09 11.57 -17.69
C GLY A 87 -24.38 12.58 -16.78
N SER A 88 -24.12 12.20 -15.52
CA SER A 88 -23.53 13.09 -14.50
C SER A 88 -22.00 12.96 -14.39
N ILE A 89 -21.38 12.09 -15.21
CA ILE A 89 -19.92 12.00 -15.27
C ILE A 89 -19.37 13.11 -16.16
N THR A 90 -18.54 13.96 -15.58
CA THR A 90 -17.61 14.81 -16.33
C THR A 90 -16.64 13.90 -17.09
N THR A 91 -16.59 14.02 -18.42
CA THR A 91 -15.72 13.19 -19.26
C THR A 91 -14.27 13.31 -18.79
N PRO A 92 -13.68 12.26 -18.20
CA PRO A 92 -12.35 12.36 -17.61
C PRO A 92 -11.29 12.43 -18.71
N ARG A 93 -10.19 13.11 -18.43
CA ARG A 93 -9.06 13.18 -19.35
C ARG A 93 -8.32 11.85 -19.37
N LEU A 94 -8.56 11.05 -20.41
CA LEU A 94 -7.87 9.76 -20.61
C LEU A 94 -6.37 9.91 -20.93
N HIS A 95 -5.93 11.11 -21.28
CA HIS A 95 -4.53 11.42 -21.56
C HIS A 95 -3.96 12.40 -20.52
N PRO A 96 -2.73 12.18 -20.03
CA PRO A 96 -2.09 13.09 -19.11
C PRO A 96 -1.85 14.45 -19.78
N ASN A 97 -2.06 15.54 -19.05
CA ASN A 97 -1.74 16.87 -19.53
C ASN A 97 -0.22 17.10 -19.43
N LEU A 98 0.46 16.97 -20.57
CA LEU A 98 1.91 17.13 -20.70
C LEU A 98 2.30 18.58 -21.07
N ALA A 99 1.51 19.57 -20.65
CA ALA A 99 1.77 20.97 -20.98
C ALA A 99 3.14 21.46 -20.48
N ASP A 100 3.57 20.99 -19.31
CA ASP A 100 4.81 21.44 -18.65
C ASP A 100 5.80 20.31 -18.39
N GLN A 101 7.10 20.65 -18.37
CA GLN A 101 8.18 19.72 -18.03
C GLN A 101 8.01 19.13 -16.62
N THR A 102 7.43 19.89 -15.69
CA THR A 102 7.10 19.44 -14.34
C THR A 102 6.04 18.33 -14.35
N SER A 103 5.00 18.47 -15.17
CA SER A 103 3.94 17.46 -15.34
C SER A 103 4.47 16.17 -15.97
N PHE A 104 5.43 16.26 -16.90
CA PHE A 104 6.11 15.09 -17.43
C PHE A 104 6.98 14.38 -16.37
N LEU A 105 7.72 15.13 -15.56
CA LEU A 105 8.54 14.56 -14.49
C LEU A 105 7.70 13.90 -13.38
N LYS A 106 6.49 14.43 -13.11
CA LYS A 106 5.53 13.80 -12.19
C LYS A 106 5.11 12.39 -12.62
N LEU A 107 5.12 12.04 -13.91
CA LEU A 107 4.84 10.65 -14.33
C LEU A 107 5.86 9.65 -13.76
N PHE A 108 7.11 10.08 -13.56
CA PHE A 108 8.15 9.22 -12.99
C PHE A 108 7.98 8.99 -11.50
N THR A 109 7.23 9.85 -10.79
CA THR A 109 6.96 9.65 -9.36
C THR A 109 5.90 8.57 -9.12
N THR A 110 5.10 8.23 -10.14
CA THR A 110 4.16 7.11 -10.10
C THR A 110 4.85 5.74 -10.18
N VAL A 111 6.05 5.66 -10.79
CA VAL A 111 6.78 4.40 -10.96
C VAL A 111 7.13 3.74 -9.61
N PRO A 112 7.70 4.44 -8.61
CA PRO A 112 7.85 3.92 -7.25
C PRO A 112 6.58 3.36 -6.61
N VAL A 113 5.44 4.04 -6.82
CA VAL A 113 4.15 3.62 -6.27
C VAL A 113 3.71 2.31 -6.91
N LEU A 114 3.81 2.19 -8.23
CA LEU A 114 3.51 0.95 -8.96
C LEU A 114 4.43 -0.20 -8.54
N VAL A 115 5.73 0.06 -8.40
CA VAL A 115 6.71 -0.94 -7.95
C VAL A 115 6.38 -1.42 -6.53
N THR A 116 5.98 -0.50 -5.64
CA THR A 116 5.54 -0.82 -4.28
C THR A 116 4.26 -1.62 -4.26
N ALA A 117 3.30 -1.33 -5.15
CA ALA A 117 2.05 -2.09 -5.23
C ALA A 117 2.29 -3.58 -5.53
N TYR A 118 3.32 -3.91 -6.32
CA TYR A 118 3.64 -5.30 -6.69
C TYR A 118 4.65 -6.00 -5.77
N ILE A 119 5.05 -5.40 -4.64
CA ILE A 119 6.02 -6.03 -3.74
C ILE A 119 5.36 -7.09 -2.84
N CYS A 120 5.67 -8.36 -3.12
CA CYS A 120 5.26 -9.48 -2.27
C CYS A 120 6.43 -10.39 -1.86
N HIS A 121 7.65 -10.07 -2.31
CA HIS A 121 8.86 -10.90 -2.17
C HIS A 121 9.15 -11.35 -0.73
N HIS A 122 8.93 -10.47 0.26
CA HIS A 122 9.19 -10.75 1.67
C HIS A 122 8.25 -11.82 2.27
N ASN A 123 7.10 -12.09 1.63
CA ASN A 123 6.14 -13.10 2.06
C ASN A 123 6.36 -14.45 1.38
N VAL A 124 7.16 -14.52 0.31
CA VAL A 124 7.32 -15.74 -0.49
C VAL A 124 7.88 -16.88 0.38
N HIS A 125 8.96 -16.66 1.13
CA HIS A 125 9.57 -17.70 1.96
C HIS A 125 8.69 -18.14 3.14
N PRO A 126 8.08 -17.24 3.94
CA PRO A 126 7.12 -17.65 4.97
C PRO A 126 5.96 -18.49 4.43
N ILE A 127 5.41 -18.12 3.27
CA ILE A 127 4.31 -18.86 2.64
C ILE A 127 4.83 -20.24 2.18
N ASP A 128 5.99 -20.31 1.52
CA ASP A 128 6.58 -21.57 1.04
C ASP A 128 6.75 -22.60 2.16
N ASN A 129 7.23 -22.15 3.31
CA ASN A 129 7.46 -22.99 4.47
C ASN A 129 6.17 -23.55 5.09
N GLU A 130 5.01 -22.95 4.79
CA GLU A 130 3.71 -23.41 5.28
C GLU A 130 2.88 -24.15 4.22
N LEU A 131 3.35 -24.22 2.96
CA LEU A 131 2.70 -25.01 1.92
C LEU A 131 2.82 -26.51 2.24
N LYS A 132 1.73 -27.24 1.99
CA LYS A 132 1.75 -28.71 2.00
C LYS A 132 2.64 -29.28 0.89
N ASP A 133 2.66 -28.63 -0.27
CA ASP A 133 3.49 -28.99 -1.42
C ASP A 133 4.15 -27.73 -2.01
N PRO A 134 5.46 -27.51 -1.76
CA PRO A 134 6.20 -26.34 -2.25
C PRO A 134 6.24 -26.23 -3.79
N THR A 135 6.01 -27.31 -4.53
CA THR A 135 6.04 -27.29 -6.01
C THR A 135 4.94 -26.38 -6.60
N HIS A 136 3.88 -26.13 -5.83
CA HIS A 136 2.77 -25.25 -6.22
C HIS A 136 3.08 -23.75 -6.10
N MET A 137 4.19 -23.35 -5.46
CA MET A 137 4.51 -21.95 -5.18
C MET A 137 4.49 -21.08 -6.45
N LYS A 138 5.07 -21.56 -7.56
CA LYS A 138 5.08 -20.82 -8.83
C LYS A 138 3.67 -20.54 -9.36
N SER A 139 2.77 -21.52 -9.24
CA SER A 139 1.38 -21.38 -9.67
C SER A 139 0.61 -20.40 -8.79
N ILE A 140 0.83 -20.48 -7.47
CA ILE A 140 0.25 -19.56 -6.49
C ILE A 140 0.68 -18.12 -6.79
N VAL A 141 1.99 -17.86 -6.92
CA VAL A 141 2.52 -16.52 -7.24
C VAL A 141 1.92 -15.99 -8.54
N LYS A 142 1.88 -16.80 -9.61
CA LYS A 142 1.31 -16.38 -10.89
C LYS A 142 -0.18 -16.01 -10.77
N THR A 143 -0.95 -16.82 -10.05
CA THR A 143 -2.39 -16.60 -9.87
C THR A 143 -2.64 -15.37 -9.01
N SER A 144 -1.86 -15.18 -7.94
CA SER A 144 -1.92 -14.00 -7.08
C SER A 144 -1.58 -12.72 -7.84
N ILE A 145 -0.56 -12.73 -8.71
CA ILE A 145 -0.21 -11.58 -9.54
C ILE A 145 -1.35 -11.24 -10.51
N ILE A 146 -1.92 -12.22 -11.21
CA ILE A 146 -3.04 -11.98 -12.14
C ILE A 146 -4.24 -11.38 -11.41
N LEU A 147 -4.61 -11.96 -10.26
CA LEU A 147 -5.72 -11.46 -9.44
C LEU A 147 -5.46 -10.03 -8.97
N CYS A 148 -4.27 -9.78 -8.42
CA CYS A 148 -3.84 -8.47 -7.93
C CYS A 148 -3.84 -7.42 -9.04
N SER A 149 -3.27 -7.73 -10.21
CA SER A 149 -3.30 -6.86 -11.38
C SER A 149 -4.73 -6.53 -11.82
N SER A 150 -5.64 -7.51 -11.80
CA SER A 150 -7.03 -7.28 -12.20
C SER A 150 -7.74 -6.29 -11.26
N VAL A 151 -7.53 -6.45 -9.94
CA VAL A 151 -8.08 -5.56 -8.92
C VAL A 151 -7.49 -4.16 -9.07
N TYR A 152 -6.17 -4.03 -9.21
CA TYR A 152 -5.51 -2.72 -9.35
C TYR A 152 -5.94 -1.98 -10.61
N ILE A 153 -6.00 -2.66 -11.76
CA ILE A 153 -6.45 -2.05 -13.01
C ILE A 153 -7.91 -1.62 -12.88
N ALA A 154 -8.79 -2.46 -12.32
CA ALA A 154 -10.20 -2.12 -12.15
C ALA A 154 -10.39 -0.96 -11.18
N THR A 155 -9.69 -0.96 -10.03
CA THR A 155 -9.71 0.15 -9.06
C THR A 155 -9.23 1.45 -9.70
N GLY A 156 -8.08 1.44 -10.37
CA GLY A 156 -7.55 2.64 -11.02
C GLY A 156 -8.47 3.15 -12.12
N PHE A 157 -9.02 2.25 -12.94
CA PHE A 157 -9.92 2.61 -14.02
C PHE A 157 -11.25 3.20 -13.51
N PHE A 158 -11.98 2.49 -12.65
CA PHE A 158 -13.28 2.96 -12.16
C PHE A 158 -13.15 4.15 -11.20
N GLY A 159 -12.10 4.18 -10.37
CA GLY A 159 -11.81 5.30 -9.48
C GLY A 159 -11.52 6.58 -10.26
N PHE A 160 -10.65 6.50 -11.28
CA PHE A 160 -10.37 7.66 -12.13
C PHE A 160 -11.57 8.09 -12.97
N LEU A 161 -12.39 7.15 -13.46
CA LEU A 161 -13.65 7.51 -14.12
C LEU A 161 -14.64 8.21 -13.18
N LEU A 162 -14.61 7.88 -11.88
CA LEU A 162 -15.54 8.42 -10.89
C LEU A 162 -15.20 9.85 -10.47
N PHE A 163 -13.91 10.13 -10.27
CA PHE A 163 -13.43 11.41 -9.71
C PHE A 163 -12.66 12.28 -10.71
N GLY A 164 -12.14 11.70 -11.79
CA GLY A 164 -11.40 12.41 -12.83
C GLY A 164 -10.19 13.16 -12.28
N ASP A 165 -10.04 14.43 -12.69
CA ASP A 165 -8.92 15.29 -12.28
C ASP A 165 -8.95 15.64 -10.78
N HIS A 166 -10.03 15.36 -10.05
CA HIS A 166 -10.16 15.58 -8.60
C HIS A 166 -9.74 14.38 -7.75
N THR A 167 -9.11 13.37 -8.35
CA THR A 167 -8.65 12.17 -7.63
C THR A 167 -7.57 12.55 -6.60
N GLN A 168 -7.80 12.24 -5.33
CA GLN A 168 -6.86 12.49 -4.24
C GLN A 168 -5.78 11.39 -4.16
N ASP A 169 -4.65 11.70 -3.53
CA ASP A 169 -3.57 10.73 -3.25
C ASP A 169 -4.10 9.49 -2.51
N ASP A 170 -5.00 9.70 -1.54
CA ASP A 170 -5.87 8.68 -0.98
C ASP A 170 -7.26 8.78 -1.61
N VAL A 171 -7.57 7.88 -2.54
CA VAL A 171 -8.88 7.85 -3.21
C VAL A 171 -10.04 7.67 -2.22
N LEU A 172 -9.80 7.15 -1.00
CA LEU A 172 -10.85 7.05 0.02
C LEU A 172 -11.25 8.40 0.59
N ALA A 173 -10.37 9.41 0.51
CA ALA A 173 -10.69 10.78 0.88
C ALA A 173 -11.75 11.37 -0.05
N ASN A 174 -11.82 10.93 -1.32
CA ASN A 174 -12.87 11.35 -2.24
C ASN A 174 -14.28 10.82 -1.89
N PHE A 175 -14.40 9.85 -0.98
CA PHE A 175 -15.67 9.28 -0.53
C PHE A 175 -16.19 9.99 0.75
N ASP A 176 -15.95 11.28 0.90
CA ASP A 176 -16.44 12.09 2.04
C ASP A 176 -17.55 13.09 1.65
N GLY A 177 -17.88 13.18 0.36
CA GLY A 177 -18.87 14.11 -0.19
C GLY A 177 -20.01 13.44 -0.96
N ASP A 178 -20.95 14.23 -1.47
CA ASP A 178 -22.07 13.72 -2.25
C ASP A 178 -21.61 13.19 -3.63
N LEU A 179 -21.80 11.91 -3.86
CA LEU A 179 -21.58 11.22 -5.12
C LEU A 179 -22.71 11.52 -6.13
N GLY A 180 -23.73 12.32 -5.82
CA GLY A 180 -24.80 12.65 -6.78
C GLY A 180 -25.64 11.43 -7.19
N ILE A 181 -25.71 10.42 -6.32
CA ILE A 181 -26.52 9.22 -6.47
C ILE A 181 -27.36 8.98 -5.20
N PRO A 182 -28.53 8.31 -5.29
CA PRO A 182 -29.31 7.99 -4.11
C PRO A 182 -28.48 7.16 -3.13
N TYR A 183 -28.64 7.46 -1.82
CA TYR A 183 -27.91 6.81 -0.73
C TYR A 183 -26.38 7.02 -0.75
N SER A 184 -25.90 8.12 -1.35
CA SER A 184 -24.46 8.43 -1.42
C SER A 184 -23.72 8.30 -0.08
N SER A 185 -24.23 8.93 0.99
CA SER A 185 -23.58 8.88 2.31
C SER A 185 -23.45 7.44 2.84
N LEU A 186 -24.46 6.60 2.66
CA LEU A 186 -24.37 5.18 3.05
C LEU A 186 -23.35 4.41 2.20
N ILE A 187 -23.28 4.69 0.90
CA ILE A 187 -22.30 4.05 0.00
C ILE A 187 -20.88 4.46 0.37
N ASN A 188 -20.66 5.74 0.65
CA ASN A 188 -19.40 6.29 1.14
C ASN A 188 -18.93 5.59 2.42
N ASP A 189 -19.81 5.49 3.41
CA ASP A 189 -19.53 4.81 4.67
C ASP A 189 -19.16 3.33 4.44
N VAL A 190 -19.94 2.62 3.62
CA VAL A 190 -19.67 1.21 3.31
C VAL A 190 -18.31 1.05 2.62
N VAL A 191 -17.98 1.91 1.65
CA VAL A 191 -16.69 1.91 0.95
C VAL A 191 -15.54 2.11 1.92
N ARG A 192 -15.62 3.17 2.73
CA ARG A 192 -14.55 3.57 3.67
C ARG A 192 -14.37 2.54 4.77
N ILE A 193 -15.44 2.03 5.36
CA ILE A 193 -15.39 0.98 6.39
C ILE A 193 -14.85 -0.32 5.80
N SER A 194 -15.35 -0.76 4.64
CA SER A 194 -14.91 -1.98 3.99
C SER A 194 -13.41 -1.95 3.70
N TYR A 195 -12.91 -0.84 3.15
CA TYR A 195 -11.49 -0.70 2.85
C TYR A 195 -10.63 -0.51 4.11
N CYS A 196 -11.13 0.21 5.11
CA CYS A 196 -10.47 0.31 6.42
C CYS A 196 -10.29 -1.08 7.05
N LEU A 197 -11.34 -1.90 7.04
CA LEU A 197 -11.29 -3.29 7.49
C LEU A 197 -10.36 -4.15 6.63
N HIS A 198 -10.38 -3.99 5.31
CA HIS A 198 -9.44 -4.66 4.40
C HIS A 198 -7.99 -4.41 4.85
N LEU A 199 -7.61 -3.15 5.06
CA LEU A 199 -6.26 -2.77 5.50
C LEU A 199 -5.94 -3.30 6.89
N MET A 200 -6.92 -3.31 7.81
CA MET A 200 -6.74 -3.87 9.14
C MET A 200 -6.42 -5.36 9.09
N LEU A 201 -7.02 -6.10 8.16
CA LEU A 201 -6.81 -7.54 7.97
C LEU A 201 -5.55 -7.88 7.17
N VAL A 202 -5.05 -6.99 6.31
CA VAL A 202 -3.75 -7.15 5.64
C VAL A 202 -2.58 -6.93 6.60
N PHE A 203 -2.72 -5.96 7.51
CA PHE A 203 -1.64 -5.52 8.41
C PHE A 203 -0.88 -6.66 9.13
N PRO A 204 -1.53 -7.70 9.71
CA PRO A 204 -0.84 -8.72 10.47
C PRO A 204 0.09 -9.59 9.63
N ILE A 205 -0.24 -9.80 8.36
CA ILE A 205 0.59 -10.60 7.43
C ILE A 205 1.89 -9.85 7.15
N ILE A 206 1.79 -8.55 6.85
CA ILE A 206 2.96 -7.70 6.62
C ILE A 206 3.80 -7.59 7.89
N PHE A 207 3.13 -7.37 9.04
CA PHE A 207 3.78 -7.26 10.34
C PHE A 207 4.50 -8.57 10.74
N PHE A 208 3.90 -9.73 10.43
CA PHE A 208 4.51 -11.02 10.66
C PHE A 208 5.86 -11.15 9.95
N SER A 209 5.89 -10.82 8.66
CA SER A 209 7.13 -10.87 7.87
C SER A 209 8.14 -9.83 8.33
N LEU A 210 7.70 -8.61 8.68
CA LEU A 210 8.58 -7.59 9.26
C LEU A 210 9.25 -8.09 10.54
N ARG A 211 8.48 -8.70 11.44
CA ARG A 211 9.00 -9.27 12.70
C ARG A 211 10.00 -10.39 12.45
N LEU A 212 9.71 -11.31 11.54
CA LEU A 212 10.63 -12.40 11.20
C LEU A 212 11.95 -11.88 10.62
N ASN A 213 11.89 -10.91 9.69
CA ASN A 213 13.08 -10.35 9.08
C ASN A 213 13.91 -9.55 10.10
N LEU A 214 13.28 -8.79 10.99
CA LEU A 214 14.01 -8.07 12.04
C LEU A 214 14.63 -9.03 13.06
N ASP A 215 13.89 -10.07 13.49
CA ASP A 215 14.43 -11.07 14.41
C ASP A 215 15.64 -11.80 13.81
N GLY A 216 15.56 -12.21 12.53
CA GLY A 216 16.68 -12.82 11.83
C GLY A 216 17.89 -11.89 11.68
N LEU A 217 17.67 -10.58 11.54
CA LEU A 217 18.73 -9.58 11.46
C LEU A 217 19.41 -9.34 12.81
N LEU A 218 18.63 -9.21 13.89
CA LEU A 218 19.14 -8.87 15.22
C LEU A 218 19.64 -10.09 16.02
N PHE A 219 19.04 -11.26 15.78
CA PHE A 219 19.27 -12.49 16.54
C PHE A 219 19.51 -13.71 15.63
N PRO A 220 20.53 -13.67 14.74
CA PRO A 220 20.73 -14.70 13.71
C PRO A 220 21.00 -16.11 14.26
N TYR A 221 21.51 -16.22 15.50
CA TYR A 221 21.86 -17.50 16.13
C TYR A 221 20.86 -17.94 17.21
N ALA A 222 19.78 -17.19 17.42
CA ALA A 222 18.78 -17.53 18.42
C ALA A 222 17.82 -18.63 17.91
N ILE A 223 17.14 -19.29 18.84
CA ILE A 223 16.01 -20.19 18.50
C ILE A 223 14.93 -19.42 17.71
N PRO A 224 14.06 -20.08 16.95
CA PRO A 224 13.00 -19.37 16.23
C PRO A 224 12.11 -18.55 17.18
N ILE A 225 11.79 -17.31 16.81
CA ILE A 225 11.01 -16.37 17.63
C ILE A 225 9.66 -16.93 18.11
N ALA A 226 9.08 -17.90 17.37
CA ALA A 226 7.85 -18.57 17.75
C ALA A 226 7.95 -19.33 19.10
N PHE A 227 9.15 -19.78 19.50
CA PHE A 227 9.37 -20.52 20.74
C PHE A 227 9.76 -19.64 21.93
N ASP A 228 10.21 -18.42 21.69
CA ASP A 228 10.63 -17.48 22.73
C ASP A 228 9.57 -16.39 22.96
N ASN A 229 8.67 -16.63 23.93
CA ASN A 229 7.57 -15.71 24.22
C ASN A 229 8.05 -14.31 24.61
N ARG A 230 9.11 -14.20 25.42
CA ARG A 230 9.56 -12.89 25.91
C ARG A 230 10.09 -12.03 24.77
N ARG A 231 10.96 -12.60 23.94
CA ARG A 231 11.46 -11.91 22.74
C ARG A 231 10.34 -11.63 21.74
N PHE A 232 9.43 -12.57 21.54
CA PHE A 232 8.28 -12.39 20.66
C PHE A 232 7.45 -11.15 21.06
N PHE A 233 7.08 -11.03 22.33
CA PHE A 233 6.30 -9.88 22.81
C PHE A 233 7.12 -8.59 22.79
N LEU A 234 8.39 -8.62 23.18
CA LEU A 234 9.25 -7.44 23.19
C LEU A 234 9.48 -6.88 21.78
N VAL A 235 9.87 -7.72 20.82
CA VAL A 235 10.08 -7.30 19.42
C VAL A 235 8.77 -6.81 18.82
N THR A 236 7.66 -7.52 19.06
CA THR A 236 6.33 -7.11 18.58
C THR A 236 5.93 -5.75 19.15
N ALA A 237 6.09 -5.51 20.46
CA ALA A 237 5.75 -4.24 21.09
C ALA A 237 6.61 -3.08 20.57
N LEU A 238 7.93 -3.29 20.41
CA LEU A 238 8.83 -2.28 19.88
C LEU A 238 8.53 -1.94 18.42
N LEU A 239 8.33 -2.95 17.55
CA LEU A 239 7.91 -2.73 16.16
C LEU A 239 6.59 -1.96 16.11
N MET A 240 5.61 -2.39 16.91
CA MET A 240 4.28 -1.78 16.90
C MET A 240 4.34 -0.32 17.34
N SER A 241 5.12 -0.02 18.38
CA SER A 241 5.37 1.35 18.82
C SER A 241 6.03 2.19 17.73
N PHE A 242 7.01 1.63 17.01
CA PHE A 242 7.68 2.32 15.91
C PHE A 242 6.72 2.63 14.75
N VAL A 243 5.92 1.64 14.33
CA VAL A 243 4.91 1.81 13.26
C VAL A 243 3.82 2.81 13.69
N PHE A 244 3.41 2.77 14.96
CA PHE A 244 2.45 3.73 15.51
C PHE A 244 2.98 5.16 15.48
N LEU A 245 4.22 5.38 15.90
CA LEU A 245 4.85 6.70 15.84
C LEU A 245 4.94 7.18 14.38
N GLY A 246 5.45 6.34 13.48
CA GLY A 246 5.55 6.66 12.05
C GLY A 246 4.21 7.08 11.45
N ALA A 247 3.12 6.37 11.80
CA ALA A 247 1.78 6.70 11.28
C ALA A 247 1.19 8.03 11.79
N ASN A 248 1.67 8.54 12.93
CA ASN A 248 1.26 9.83 13.45
C ASN A 248 2.09 11.00 12.90
N PHE A 249 3.35 10.75 12.52
CA PHE A 249 4.26 11.80 12.04
C PHE A 249 4.31 11.95 10.52
N VAL A 250 3.94 10.91 9.76
CA VAL A 250 3.91 10.97 8.29
C VAL A 250 2.55 11.50 7.84
N PRO A 251 2.49 12.70 7.23
CA PRO A 251 1.23 13.35 6.87
C PRO A 251 0.61 12.80 5.59
N SER A 252 1.42 12.41 4.60
CA SER A 252 0.94 11.87 3.32
C SER A 252 1.41 10.43 3.10
N ILE A 253 0.49 9.60 2.63
CA ILE A 253 0.79 8.25 2.15
C ILE A 253 1.59 8.26 0.84
N TRP A 254 1.41 9.29 0.03
CA TRP A 254 2.06 9.42 -1.28
C TRP A 254 3.58 9.51 -1.11
N ASP A 255 4.03 10.42 -0.24
CA ASP A 255 5.44 10.59 0.11
C ASP A 255 6.06 9.28 0.63
N ALA A 256 5.31 8.56 1.47
CA ALA A 256 5.76 7.27 1.99
C ALA A 256 5.98 6.24 0.87
N PHE A 257 5.07 6.14 -0.09
CA PHE A 257 5.20 5.22 -1.23
C PHE A 257 6.27 5.63 -2.22
N GLN A 258 6.44 6.92 -2.49
CA GLN A 258 7.51 7.41 -3.36
C GLN A 258 8.88 7.06 -2.77
N PHE A 259 9.10 7.38 -1.50
CA PHE A 259 10.38 7.12 -0.83
C PHE A 259 10.67 5.62 -0.71
N THR A 260 9.74 4.84 -0.15
CA THR A 260 9.93 3.40 0.05
C THR A 260 10.03 2.64 -1.27
N GLY A 261 9.24 3.05 -2.27
CA GLY A 261 9.24 2.50 -3.61
C GLY A 261 10.55 2.72 -4.34
N ALA A 262 11.07 3.95 -4.34
CA ALA A 262 12.30 4.30 -5.04
C ALA A 262 13.55 3.69 -4.39
N THR A 263 13.48 3.24 -3.13
CA THR A 263 14.64 2.77 -2.37
C THR A 263 14.55 1.28 -2.04
N ALA A 264 13.83 0.93 -0.97
CA ALA A 264 13.76 -0.41 -0.43
C ALA A 264 13.11 -1.39 -1.40
N THR A 265 12.00 -0.98 -2.02
CA THR A 265 11.24 -1.85 -2.91
C THR A 265 12.02 -2.18 -4.17
N VAL A 266 12.63 -1.19 -4.84
CA VAL A 266 13.46 -1.45 -6.02
C VAL A 266 14.66 -2.33 -5.67
N SER A 267 15.26 -2.13 -4.50
CA SER A 267 16.38 -2.95 -4.03
C SER A 267 15.98 -4.42 -3.87
N VAL A 268 14.88 -4.69 -3.16
CA VAL A 268 14.41 -6.07 -2.89
C VAL A 268 13.81 -6.73 -4.13
N GLY A 269 13.07 -5.98 -4.95
CA GLY A 269 12.36 -6.51 -6.12
C GLY A 269 13.25 -6.75 -7.34
N PHE A 270 14.29 -5.93 -7.53
CA PHE A 270 15.09 -5.96 -8.75
C PHE A 270 16.59 -6.11 -8.51
N ILE A 271 17.18 -5.31 -7.62
CA ILE A 271 18.64 -5.25 -7.47
C ILE A 271 19.20 -6.51 -6.79
N PHE A 272 18.68 -6.89 -5.62
CA PHE A 272 19.20 -8.06 -4.89
C PHE A 272 18.98 -9.38 -5.61
N PRO A 273 17.79 -9.70 -6.18
CA PRO A 273 17.61 -10.92 -6.96
C PRO A 273 18.57 -10.99 -8.15
N ALA A 274 18.77 -9.88 -8.87
CA ALA A 274 19.71 -9.81 -9.99
C ALA A 274 21.17 -9.96 -9.53
N ALA A 275 21.56 -9.35 -8.41
CA ALA A 275 22.89 -9.48 -7.85
C ALA A 275 23.20 -10.93 -7.44
N VAL A 276 22.24 -11.62 -6.82
CA VAL A 276 22.36 -13.05 -6.47
C VAL A 276 22.52 -13.90 -7.72
N ALA A 277 21.72 -13.66 -8.77
CA ALA A 277 21.81 -14.36 -10.04
C ALA A 277 23.13 -14.08 -10.80
N LEU A 278 23.75 -12.92 -10.61
CA LEU A 278 25.05 -12.58 -11.22
C LEU A 278 26.23 -13.16 -10.45
N ARG A 279 26.16 -13.25 -9.12
CA ARG A 279 27.20 -13.85 -8.28
C ARG A 279 27.33 -15.35 -8.54
N ASP A 280 26.23 -16.00 -8.91
CA ASP A 280 26.09 -17.41 -9.32
C ASP A 280 27.20 -18.35 -8.82
N THR A 281 27.23 -18.55 -7.49
CA THR A 281 28.29 -19.33 -6.84
C THR A 281 28.24 -20.81 -7.19
N HIS A 282 27.09 -21.29 -7.68
CA HIS A 282 26.84 -22.70 -8.00
C HIS A 282 26.75 -22.97 -9.50
N GLY A 283 26.97 -21.97 -10.37
CA GLY A 283 26.96 -22.13 -11.83
C GLY A 283 25.59 -22.48 -12.43
N ILE A 284 24.50 -22.12 -11.76
CA ILE A 284 23.12 -22.46 -12.15
C ILE A 284 22.59 -21.47 -13.20
N ALA A 285 23.06 -20.22 -13.18
CA ALA A 285 22.50 -19.14 -13.99
C ALA A 285 22.93 -19.24 -15.45
N THR A 286 21.96 -19.21 -16.37
CA THR A 286 22.26 -19.24 -17.79
C THR A 286 22.81 -17.90 -18.28
N LYS A 287 23.43 -17.87 -19.47
CA LYS A 287 23.84 -16.62 -20.14
C LYS A 287 22.67 -15.64 -20.33
N LYS A 288 21.44 -16.16 -20.49
CA LYS A 288 20.22 -15.35 -20.59
C LYS A 288 19.89 -14.71 -19.25
N ASP A 289 19.95 -15.47 -18.15
CA ASP A 289 19.64 -14.97 -16.81
C ASP A 289 20.62 -13.89 -16.38
N ARG A 290 21.91 -14.05 -16.70
CA ARG A 290 22.93 -13.01 -16.46
C ARG A 290 22.65 -11.73 -17.25
N ARG A 291 22.21 -11.85 -18.51
CA ARG A 291 21.84 -10.68 -19.33
C ARG A 291 20.61 -9.96 -18.76
N VAL A 292 19.58 -10.73 -18.39
CA VAL A 292 18.36 -10.19 -17.76
C VAL A 292 18.70 -9.49 -16.44
N SER A 293 19.58 -10.07 -15.63
CA SER A 293 20.00 -9.49 -14.35
C SER A 293 20.72 -8.15 -14.52
N TRP A 294 21.63 -8.03 -15.48
CA TRP A 294 22.28 -6.74 -15.80
C TRP A 294 21.27 -5.69 -16.23
N VAL A 295 20.32 -6.05 -17.10
CA VAL A 295 19.26 -5.14 -17.55
C VAL A 295 18.37 -4.72 -16.37
N MET A 296 18.00 -5.64 -15.49
CA MET A 296 17.20 -5.35 -14.30
C MET A 296 17.91 -4.34 -13.38
N ILE A 297 19.20 -4.52 -13.10
CA ILE A 297 19.96 -3.59 -12.25
C ILE A 297 20.03 -2.19 -12.88
N ILE A 298 20.36 -2.11 -14.18
CA ILE A 298 20.47 -0.81 -14.87
C ILE A 298 19.12 -0.08 -14.84
N LEU A 299 18.03 -0.77 -15.17
CA LEU A 299 16.68 -0.18 -15.15
C LEU A 299 16.24 0.21 -13.73
N ALA A 300 16.54 -0.62 -12.74
CA ALA A 300 16.24 -0.36 -11.34
C ALA A 300 16.95 0.91 -10.84
N VAL A 301 18.25 1.02 -11.08
CA VAL A 301 19.06 2.17 -10.65
C VAL A 301 18.64 3.44 -11.40
N SER A 302 18.42 3.37 -12.71
CA SER A 302 18.01 4.54 -13.49
C SER A 302 16.62 5.04 -13.10
N SER A 303 15.66 4.12 -12.89
CA SER A 303 14.31 4.44 -12.43
C SER A 303 14.31 5.05 -11.04
N SER A 304 15.06 4.48 -10.10
CA SER A 304 15.19 5.00 -8.73
C SER A 304 15.81 6.39 -8.72
N MET A 305 16.86 6.60 -9.52
CA MET A 305 17.53 7.90 -9.61
C MET A 305 16.62 8.96 -10.23
N MET A 306 15.84 8.60 -11.26
CA MET A 306 14.85 9.50 -11.86
C MET A 306 13.72 9.84 -10.88
N ALA A 307 13.22 8.86 -10.14
CA ALA A 307 12.17 9.07 -9.14
C ALA A 307 12.63 10.02 -8.02
N ILE A 308 13.80 9.76 -7.44
CA ILE A 308 14.38 10.61 -6.38
C ILE A 308 14.64 12.03 -6.92
N PHE A 309 15.19 12.14 -8.13
CA PHE A 309 15.42 13.43 -8.75
C PHE A 309 14.12 14.21 -8.97
N SER A 310 13.08 13.54 -9.49
CA SER A 310 11.77 14.14 -9.73
C SER A 310 11.12 14.62 -8.43
N ASP A 311 11.24 13.83 -7.35
CA ASP A 311 10.69 14.15 -6.04
C ASP A 311 11.40 15.35 -5.36
N ILE A 312 12.73 15.39 -5.46
CA ILE A 312 13.51 16.56 -5.00
C ILE A 312 13.15 17.79 -5.82
N TYR A 313 13.01 17.65 -7.14
CA TYR A 313 12.72 18.75 -8.04
C TYR A 313 11.31 19.32 -7.82
N SER A 314 10.29 18.46 -7.64
CA SER A 314 8.94 18.90 -7.31
C SER A 314 8.92 19.64 -5.97
N PHE A 315 9.62 19.13 -4.95
CA PHE A 315 9.72 19.79 -3.64
C PHE A 315 10.32 21.20 -3.74
N PHE A 316 11.36 21.40 -4.54
CA PHE A 316 11.98 22.73 -4.71
C PHE A 316 11.12 23.71 -5.51
N ILE A 317 10.31 23.23 -6.47
CA ILE A 317 9.41 24.10 -7.23
C ILE A 317 8.21 24.53 -6.38
N THR A 318 7.58 23.60 -5.67
CA THR A 318 6.42 23.91 -4.82
C THR A 318 6.76 24.93 -3.73
N ASN A 319 8.01 24.93 -3.25
CA ASN A 319 8.49 25.85 -2.22
C ASN A 319 9.09 27.17 -2.75
N ASN A 320 9.22 27.36 -4.07
CA ASN A 320 9.67 28.61 -4.68
C ASN A 320 8.54 29.23 -5.53
N PRO A 321 7.68 30.09 -4.95
CA PRO A 321 6.54 30.69 -5.67
C PRO A 321 6.93 31.80 -6.67
N THR A 322 8.20 31.90 -7.08
CA THR A 322 8.72 33.02 -7.88
C THR A 322 8.90 32.73 -9.37
N SER A 323 8.35 31.65 -9.92
CA SER A 323 8.32 31.46 -11.37
C SER A 323 6.96 30.97 -11.86
N THR A 324 6.22 31.95 -12.37
CA THR A 324 5.01 31.93 -13.24
C THR A 324 3.69 31.49 -12.62
#